data_AF-A0A1H9U8D4-F1
#
_entry.id   AF-A0A1H9U8D4-F1
#
_cell.length_a   1.000
_cell.length_b   1.000
_cell.length_c   1.000
_cell.angle_alpha   90.00
_cell.angle_beta   90.00
_cell.angle_gamma   90.00
#
_symmetry.space_group_name_H-M   'P 1'
#
loop_
_entity.id
_entity.type
_entity.pdbx_description
1 polymer ?
#
loop_
_entity_poly.entity_id
_entity_poly.type
_entity_poly.pdbx_seq_one_letter_code
_entity_poly.pdbx_strand_id
1 'polypeptide(L)'
;MNYLKNLLSNYKFDPSKFKLGMRTFKTGLAVFLVLLIFHLFGWEGLQIGTLTAVFSLRESLDKSVHFGFSRVVGNSVGGLLSLLFFFINQFFHNQFWVTLIFVPIFTMLGIMINVSINNKAGIIGGTSALLIITLSIPAGDTILYVFARVFETFCGVFVAILVNSDVDKIRELLRKKS
;
A
#
# COMPACT_ATOMS: atom_id res chain seq x y z
N MET A 1 0.58 23.44 -26.63
CA MET A 1 -0.71 22.83 -27.03
C MET A 1 -0.57 21.44 -27.67
N ASN A 2 0.39 21.21 -28.57
CA ASN A 2 0.61 19.88 -29.20
C ASN A 2 1.07 18.79 -28.22
N TYR A 3 1.89 19.12 -27.22
CA TYR A 3 2.29 18.18 -26.17
C TYR A 3 1.09 17.63 -25.38
N LEU A 4 0.16 18.50 -24.97
CA LEU A 4 -1.04 18.11 -24.22
C LEU A 4 -1.96 17.22 -25.08
N LYS A 5 -2.12 17.54 -26.37
CA LYS A 5 -2.89 16.71 -27.31
C LYS A 5 -2.27 15.31 -27.47
N ASN A 6 -0.94 15.22 -27.58
CA ASN A 6 -0.23 13.94 -27.66
C ASN A 6 -0.35 13.16 -26.34
N LEU A 7 -0.25 13.82 -25.19
CA LEU A 7 -0.45 13.18 -23.89
C LEU A 7 -1.85 12.60 -23.76
N LEU A 8 -2.88 13.38 -24.08
CA LEU A 8 -4.29 12.95 -24.03
C LEU A 8 -4.58 11.82 -25.03
N SER A 9 -3.88 11.78 -26.16
CA SER A 9 -4.06 10.70 -27.14
C SER A 9 -3.66 9.32 -26.61
N ASN A 10 -2.75 9.24 -25.63
CA ASN A 10 -2.34 7.98 -24.98
C ASN A 10 -3.41 7.41 -24.04
N TYR A 11 -4.39 8.20 -23.61
CA TYR A 11 -5.44 7.78 -22.67
C TYR A 11 -6.79 7.52 -23.36
N LYS A 12 -6.81 7.36 -24.68
CA LYS A 12 -8.02 6.98 -25.43
C LYS A 12 -8.41 5.54 -25.07
N PHE A 13 -9.69 5.32 -24.76
CA PHE A 13 -10.23 4.00 -24.49
C PHE A 13 -10.24 3.15 -25.77
N ASP A 14 -9.68 1.95 -25.68
CA ASP A 14 -9.64 0.97 -26.76
C ASP A 14 -10.46 -0.26 -26.35
N PRO A 15 -11.72 -0.39 -26.84
CA PRO A 15 -12.59 -1.51 -26.49
C PRO A 15 -11.98 -2.88 -26.80
N SER A 16 -11.09 -2.98 -27.81
CA SER A 16 -10.47 -4.25 -28.20
C SER A 16 -9.52 -4.82 -27.13
N LYS A 17 -8.97 -3.94 -26.28
CA LYS A 17 -8.09 -4.29 -25.15
C LYS A 17 -8.85 -4.49 -23.84
N PHE A 18 -10.15 -4.16 -23.79
CA PHE A 18 -10.98 -4.32 -22.61
C PHE A 18 -11.37 -5.79 -22.40
N LYS A 19 -10.42 -6.57 -21.90
CA LYS A 19 -10.57 -8.00 -21.61
C LYS A 19 -10.16 -8.30 -20.18
N LEU A 20 -10.85 -9.24 -19.55
CA LEU A 20 -10.51 -9.70 -18.21
C LEU A 20 -9.26 -10.60 -18.25
N GLY A 21 -8.10 -10.02 -18.00
CA GLY A 21 -6.86 -10.77 -17.85
C GLY A 21 -6.79 -11.52 -16.52
N MET A 22 -5.98 -12.59 -16.48
CA MET A 22 -5.80 -13.41 -15.26
C MET A 22 -5.32 -12.59 -14.05
N ARG A 23 -4.37 -11.67 -14.27
CA ARG A 23 -3.90 -10.77 -13.21
C ARG A 23 -5.04 -9.89 -12.68
N THR A 24 -5.87 -9.34 -13.56
CA THR A 24 -7.02 -8.51 -13.19
C THR A 24 -8.03 -9.31 -12.36
N PHE A 25 -8.32 -10.56 -12.76
CA PHE A 25 -9.19 -11.45 -11.99
C PHE A 25 -8.64 -11.72 -10.59
N LYS A 26 -7.35 -12.11 -10.48
CA LYS A 26 -6.68 -12.31 -9.19
C LYS A 26 -6.72 -11.06 -8.31
N THR A 27 -6.54 -9.87 -8.90
CA THR A 27 -6.65 -8.61 -8.17
C THR A 27 -8.05 -8.40 -7.61
N GLY A 28 -9.10 -8.61 -8.40
CA GLY A 28 -10.49 -8.55 -7.92
C GLY A 28 -10.77 -9.56 -6.79
N LEU A 29 -10.29 -10.79 -6.93
CA LEU A 29 -10.42 -11.83 -5.91
C LEU A 29 -9.69 -11.47 -4.60
N ALA A 30 -8.48 -10.93 -4.68
CA ALA A 30 -7.74 -10.51 -3.49
C ALA A 30 -8.43 -9.36 -2.77
N VAL A 31 -8.97 -8.37 -3.51
CA VAL A 31 -9.78 -7.29 -2.92
C VAL A 31 -11.00 -7.87 -2.22
N PHE A 32 -11.75 -8.75 -2.88
CA PHE A 32 -12.91 -9.42 -2.29
C PHE A 32 -12.56 -10.14 -0.98
N LEU A 33 -11.46 -10.90 -0.95
CA LEU A 33 -11.03 -11.63 0.23
C LEU A 33 -10.59 -10.70 1.37
N VAL A 34 -9.87 -9.62 1.07
CA VAL A 34 -9.52 -8.63 2.10
C VAL A 34 -10.77 -8.01 2.71
N LEU A 35 -11.73 -7.58 1.87
CA LEU A 35 -13.00 -7.02 2.33
C LEU A 35 -13.76 -8.01 3.23
N LEU A 36 -13.85 -9.26 2.79
CA LEU A 36 -14.54 -10.31 3.53
C LEU A 36 -13.88 -10.59 4.88
N ILE A 37 -12.56 -10.79 4.91
CA ILE A 37 -11.81 -11.08 6.13
C ILE A 37 -11.98 -9.92 7.12
N PHE A 38 -11.73 -8.69 6.70
CA PHE A 38 -11.80 -7.53 7.59
C PHE A 38 -13.22 -7.31 8.12
N HIS A 39 -14.24 -7.53 7.29
CA HIS A 39 -15.63 -7.45 7.74
C HIS A 39 -15.96 -8.53 8.78
N LEU A 40 -15.55 -9.78 8.56
CA LEU A 40 -15.82 -10.89 9.49
C LEU A 40 -15.14 -10.72 10.85
N PHE A 41 -13.94 -10.12 10.88
CA PHE A 41 -13.18 -9.89 12.12
C PHE A 41 -13.40 -8.49 12.72
N GLY A 42 -14.22 -7.64 12.09
CA GLY A 42 -14.46 -6.27 12.54
C GLY A 42 -13.21 -5.37 12.51
N TRP A 43 -12.25 -5.65 11.61
CA TRP A 43 -11.03 -4.86 11.47
C TRP A 43 -11.26 -3.60 10.65
N GLU A 44 -10.68 -2.49 11.09
CA GLU A 44 -10.68 -1.24 10.35
C GLU A 44 -9.61 -1.22 9.23
N GLY A 45 -9.53 -0.12 8.48
CA GLY A 45 -8.47 0.07 7.49
C GLY A 45 -8.64 -0.69 6.18
N LEU A 46 -9.90 -0.99 5.82
CA LEU A 46 -10.28 -1.65 4.55
C LEU A 46 -9.60 -1.01 3.33
N GLN A 47 -9.48 0.33 3.28
CA GLN A 47 -8.84 1.01 2.15
C GLN A 47 -7.37 0.61 2.01
N ILE A 48 -6.64 0.51 3.12
CA ILE A 48 -5.21 0.16 3.08
C ILE A 48 -5.01 -1.31 2.79
N GLY A 49 -5.77 -2.20 3.42
CA GLY A 49 -5.68 -3.63 3.13
C GLY A 49 -5.92 -3.91 1.65
N THR A 50 -6.99 -3.35 1.08
CA THR A 50 -7.37 -3.57 -0.32
C THR A 50 -6.40 -2.93 -1.31
N LEU A 51 -6.00 -1.66 -1.11
CA LEU A 51 -4.94 -1.04 -1.91
C LEU A 51 -3.63 -1.82 -1.78
N THR A 52 -3.36 -2.39 -0.60
CA THR A 52 -2.19 -3.21 -0.36
C THR A 52 -2.20 -4.47 -1.22
N ALA A 53 -3.32 -5.18 -1.25
CA ALA A 53 -3.50 -6.34 -2.10
C ALA A 53 -3.33 -6.00 -3.60
N VAL A 54 -3.92 -4.88 -4.04
CA VAL A 54 -3.88 -4.45 -5.46
C VAL A 54 -2.45 -4.21 -5.95
N PHE A 55 -1.62 -3.40 -5.26
CA PHE A 55 -0.26 -3.15 -5.78
C PHE A 55 0.71 -4.30 -5.52
N SER A 56 0.41 -5.19 -4.56
CA SER A 56 1.25 -6.36 -4.27
C SER A 56 1.08 -7.47 -5.30
N LEU A 57 -0.09 -7.58 -5.94
CA LEU A 57 -0.29 -8.52 -7.04
C LEU A 57 0.47 -8.12 -8.31
N ARG A 58 1.46 -8.95 -8.65
CA ARG A 58 2.28 -8.85 -9.86
C ARG A 58 2.10 -10.11 -10.72
N GLU A 59 2.68 -10.07 -11.92
CA GLU A 59 2.55 -11.14 -12.91
C GLU A 59 3.14 -12.48 -12.44
N SER A 60 4.18 -12.45 -11.61
CA SER A 60 4.77 -13.64 -10.99
C SER A 60 4.71 -13.56 -9.47
N LEU A 61 4.75 -14.74 -8.84
CA LEU A 61 4.74 -14.88 -7.39
C LEU A 61 5.94 -14.18 -6.74
N ASP A 62 7.16 -14.42 -7.24
CA ASP A 62 8.39 -13.81 -6.68
C ASP A 62 8.33 -12.27 -6.71
N LYS A 63 7.85 -11.70 -7.82
CA LYS A 63 7.65 -10.26 -7.93
C LYS A 63 6.59 -9.76 -6.95
N SER A 64 5.56 -10.56 -6.69
CA SER A 64 4.50 -10.21 -5.73
C SER A 64 5.00 -10.25 -4.29
N VAL A 65 5.79 -11.27 -3.94
CA VAL A 65 6.43 -11.39 -2.62
C VAL A 65 7.41 -10.24 -2.40
N HIS A 66 8.31 -9.98 -3.35
CA HIS A 66 9.28 -8.89 -3.26
C HIS A 66 8.59 -7.53 -3.12
N PHE A 67 7.59 -7.26 -3.96
CA PHE A 67 6.87 -5.99 -3.92
C PHE A 67 6.01 -5.84 -2.66
N GLY A 68 5.39 -6.93 -2.20
CA GLY A 68 4.63 -6.97 -0.95
C GLY A 68 5.51 -6.68 0.26
N PHE A 69 6.63 -7.38 0.39
CA PHE A 69 7.58 -7.17 1.49
C PHE A 69 8.13 -5.74 1.51
N SER A 70 8.49 -5.21 0.34
CA SER A 70 8.90 -3.83 0.14
C SER A 70 7.89 -2.82 0.71
N ARG A 71 6.60 -3.11 0.58
CA ARG A 71 5.51 -2.29 1.15
C ARG A 71 5.35 -2.43 2.64
N VAL A 72 5.51 -3.63 3.21
CA VAL A 72 5.50 -3.80 4.68
C VAL A 72 6.63 -2.99 5.31
N VAL A 73 7.84 -3.10 4.76
CA VAL A 73 9.01 -2.33 5.23
C VAL A 73 8.78 -0.82 5.08
N GLY A 74 8.33 -0.39 3.89
CA GLY A 74 8.08 1.03 3.62
C GLY A 74 7.05 1.63 4.57
N ASN A 75 5.89 0.98 4.73
CA ASN A 75 4.84 1.42 5.65
C ASN A 75 5.32 1.41 7.12
N SER A 76 6.16 0.45 7.50
CA SER A 76 6.76 0.43 8.85
C SER A 76 7.67 1.64 9.09
N VAL A 77 8.50 2.01 8.12
CA VAL A 77 9.32 3.24 8.20
C VAL A 77 8.44 4.48 8.32
N GLY A 78 7.39 4.59 7.49
CA GLY A 78 6.44 5.71 7.55
C GLY A 78 5.71 5.80 8.90
N GLY A 79 5.26 4.65 9.42
CA GLY A 79 4.62 4.53 10.72
C GLY A 79 5.54 4.94 11.87
N LEU A 80 6.78 4.47 11.87
CA LEU A 80 7.77 4.88 12.89
C LEU A 80 8.05 6.38 12.86
N LEU A 81 8.24 6.96 11.68
CA LEU A 81 8.44 8.41 11.55
C LEU A 81 7.22 9.20 12.00
N SER A 82 6.01 8.72 11.72
CA SER A 82 4.77 9.37 12.19
C SER A 82 4.64 9.33 13.72
N LEU A 83 5.10 8.25 14.35
CA LEU A 83 5.13 8.13 15.80
C LEU A 83 6.14 9.11 16.43
N LEU A 84 7.33 9.25 15.84
CA LEU A 84 8.29 10.28 16.25
C LEU A 84 7.71 11.69 16.10
N PHE A 85 6.98 11.94 15.00
CA PHE A 85 6.37 13.25 14.75
C PHE A 85 5.32 13.55 15.81
N PHE A 86 4.51 12.55 16.16
CA PHE A 86 3.49 12.68 17.18
C PHE A 86 4.06 13.13 18.53
N PHE A 87 5.17 12.56 18.99
CA PHE A 87 5.82 12.98 20.23
C PHE A 87 6.33 14.43 20.16
N ILE A 88 6.92 14.82 19.02
CA ILE A 88 7.35 16.22 18.80
C ILE A 88 6.14 17.15 18.82
N ASN A 89 5.07 16.79 18.10
CA ASN A 89 3.87 17.62 17.99
C ASN A 89 3.18 17.79 19.35
N GLN A 90 3.08 16.73 20.15
CA GLN A 90 2.55 16.83 21.51
C GLN A 90 3.42 17.70 22.42
N PHE A 91 4.75 17.57 22.35
CA PHE A 91 5.67 18.41 23.13
C PHE A 91 5.47 19.91 22.85
N PHE A 92 5.15 20.25 21.61
CA PHE A 92 4.86 21.62 21.18
C PHE A 92 3.35 21.95 21.18
N HIS A 93 2.52 21.24 21.95
CA HIS A 93 1.08 21.50 22.10
C HIS A 93 0.28 21.53 20.78
N ASN A 94 0.65 20.68 19.82
CA ASN A 94 -0.02 20.51 18.53
C ASN A 94 -0.09 21.79 17.68
N GLN A 95 0.91 22.68 17.82
CA GLN A 95 0.97 23.91 17.06
C GLN A 95 1.22 23.66 15.57
N PHE A 96 0.46 24.31 14.70
CA PHE A 96 0.50 24.04 13.26
C PHE A 96 1.87 24.25 12.61
N TRP A 97 2.69 25.18 13.12
CA TRP A 97 4.05 25.41 12.60
C TRP A 97 4.95 24.16 12.73
N VAL A 98 4.69 23.30 13.72
CA VAL A 98 5.41 22.03 13.91
C VAL A 98 5.10 21.10 12.74
N THR A 99 3.82 20.96 12.39
CA THR A 99 3.39 20.21 11.19
C THR A 99 4.04 20.78 9.93
N LEU A 100 4.04 22.10 9.76
CA LEU A 100 4.58 22.78 8.59
C LEU A 100 6.08 22.50 8.39
N ILE A 101 6.86 22.40 9.47
CA ILE A 101 8.29 22.17 9.42
C ILE A 101 8.63 20.67 9.39
N PHE A 102 8.07 19.88 10.31
CA PHE A 102 8.52 18.51 10.54
C PHE A 102 7.91 17.49 9.58
N VAL A 103 6.69 17.69 9.07
CA VAL A 103 6.11 16.74 8.09
C VAL A 103 6.94 16.68 6.80
N PRO A 104 7.36 17.80 6.19
CA PRO A 104 8.28 17.76 5.04
C PRO A 104 9.63 17.12 5.38
N ILE A 105 10.22 17.45 6.53
CA ILE A 105 11.51 16.87 6.96
C ILE A 105 11.40 15.36 7.09
N PHE A 106 10.35 14.87 7.73
CA PHE A 106 10.16 13.43 7.93
C PHE A 106 9.79 12.72 6.64
N THR A 107 9.12 13.41 5.72
CA THR A 107 8.89 12.88 4.36
C THR A 107 10.22 12.69 3.63
N MET A 108 11.11 13.69 3.64
CA MET A 108 12.44 13.58 3.05
C MET A 108 13.25 12.47 3.73
N LEU A 109 13.23 12.41 5.06
CA LEU A 109 13.92 11.38 5.82
C LEU A 109 13.40 9.97 5.51
N GLY A 110 12.08 9.78 5.40
CA GLY A 110 11.47 8.51 5.04
C GLY A 110 11.85 8.04 3.64
N ILE A 111 11.94 8.97 2.68
CA ILE A 111 12.47 8.69 1.34
C ILE A 111 13.94 8.27 1.44
N MET A 112 14.77 9.03 2.14
CA MET A 112 16.20 8.75 2.29
C MET A 112 16.46 7.39 2.94
N ILE A 113 15.71 7.04 4.00
CA ILE A 113 15.80 5.73 4.66
C ILE A 113 15.44 4.61 3.69
N ASN A 114 14.33 4.73 2.95
CA ASN A 114 13.94 3.70 2.00
C ASN A 114 14.94 3.58 0.84
N VAL A 115 15.54 4.68 0.38
CA VAL A 115 16.61 4.64 -0.63
C VAL A 115 17.87 3.96 -0.08
N SER A 116 18.28 4.26 1.15
CA SER A 116 19.50 3.71 1.75
C SER A 116 19.42 2.20 1.99
N ILE A 117 18.24 1.67 2.29
CA ILE A 117 18.00 0.22 2.41
C ILE A 117 17.59 -0.46 1.09
N ASN A 118 17.74 0.25 -0.04
CA ASN A 118 17.40 -0.21 -1.39
C ASN A 118 15.91 -0.59 -1.57
N ASN A 119 15.02 -0.03 -0.75
CA ASN A 119 13.57 -0.25 -0.76
C ASN A 119 12.81 0.80 -1.57
N LYS A 120 13.25 1.11 -2.79
CA LYS A 120 12.65 2.18 -3.63
C LYS A 120 11.16 1.95 -3.93
N ALA A 121 10.75 0.69 -4.10
CA ALA A 121 9.36 0.33 -4.34
C ALA A 121 8.43 0.60 -3.14
N GLY A 122 8.99 0.70 -1.93
CA GLY A 122 8.26 0.96 -0.68
C GLY A 122 8.04 2.44 -0.40
N ILE A 123 8.73 3.35 -1.09
CA ILE A 123 8.70 4.79 -0.82
C ILE A 123 7.28 5.35 -0.85
N ILE A 124 6.51 5.07 -1.90
CA ILE A 124 5.14 5.61 -2.03
C ILE A 124 4.28 5.12 -0.86
N GLY A 125 4.34 3.82 -0.53
CA GLY A 125 3.60 3.26 0.60
C GLY A 125 4.00 3.88 1.93
N GLY A 126 5.30 3.96 2.21
CA GLY A 126 5.84 4.56 3.43
C GLY A 126 5.50 6.03 3.59
N THR A 127 5.65 6.83 2.54
CA THR A 127 5.28 8.24 2.57
C THR A 127 3.77 8.41 2.75
N SER A 128 2.93 7.58 2.10
CA SER A 128 1.49 7.58 2.33
C SER A 128 1.14 7.24 3.78
N ALA A 129 1.77 6.23 4.38
CA ALA A 129 1.56 5.92 5.80
C ALA A 129 1.90 7.11 6.70
N LEU A 130 3.09 7.71 6.52
CA LEU A 130 3.50 8.89 7.28
C LEU A 130 2.44 10.00 7.16
N LEU A 131 2.09 10.42 5.95
CA LEU A 131 1.20 11.56 5.72
C LEU A 131 -0.23 11.29 6.18
N ILE A 132 -0.76 10.08 5.96
CA ILE A 132 -2.11 9.76 6.40
C ILE A 132 -2.17 9.79 7.94
N ILE A 133 -1.19 9.19 8.63
CA ILE A 133 -1.17 9.14 10.08
C ILE A 133 -1.00 10.53 10.69
N THR A 134 -0.05 11.33 10.18
CA THR A 134 0.24 12.65 10.76
C THR A 134 -0.81 13.71 10.45
N LEU A 135 -1.52 13.60 9.30
CA LEU A 135 -2.48 14.62 8.86
C LEU A 135 -3.95 14.25 9.12
N SER A 136 -4.26 12.98 9.43
CA SER A 136 -5.66 12.52 9.55
C SER A 136 -6.10 12.18 10.98
N ILE A 137 -5.19 12.02 11.94
CA ILE A 137 -5.53 11.50 13.28
C ILE A 137 -5.53 12.63 14.32
N PRO A 138 -6.60 12.80 15.11
CA PRO A 138 -6.61 13.64 16.31
C PRO A 138 -5.61 13.11 17.36
N ALA A 139 -5.06 13.99 18.20
CA ALA A 139 -3.86 13.75 19.02
C ALA A 139 -3.94 12.66 20.14
N GLY A 140 -4.87 11.69 20.09
CA GLY A 140 -5.06 10.63 21.10
C GLY A 140 -4.81 9.18 20.65
N ASP A 141 -5.06 8.83 19.38
CA ASP A 141 -5.09 7.42 18.92
C ASP A 141 -3.88 6.98 18.06
N THR A 142 -2.85 7.83 17.96
CA THR A 142 -1.78 7.66 16.96
C THR A 142 -1.00 6.37 17.10
N ILE A 143 -0.73 5.89 18.33
CA ILE A 143 0.09 4.68 18.54
C ILE A 143 -0.62 3.44 18.03
N LEU A 144 -1.86 3.20 18.49
CA LEU A 144 -2.65 2.04 18.08
C LEU A 144 -2.86 2.05 16.56
N TYR A 145 -3.11 3.24 16.00
CA TYR A 145 -3.30 3.40 14.58
C TYR A 145 -2.04 3.10 13.76
N VAL A 146 -0.84 3.47 14.22
CA VAL A 146 0.42 3.09 13.54
C VAL A 146 0.54 1.57 13.44
N PHE A 147 0.26 0.85 14.53
CA PHE A 147 0.27 -0.62 14.51
C PHE A 147 -0.82 -1.18 13.59
N ALA A 148 -2.03 -0.63 13.64
CA ALA A 148 -3.12 -1.01 12.74
C ALA A 148 -2.69 -0.84 11.27
N ARG A 149 -2.04 0.26 10.90
CA ARG A 149 -1.59 0.53 9.53
C ARG A 149 -0.58 -0.49 9.00
N VAL A 150 0.39 -0.86 9.83
CA VAL A 150 1.37 -1.89 9.49
C VAL A 150 0.69 -3.25 9.36
N PHE A 151 -0.22 -3.57 10.29
CA PHE A 151 -1.00 -4.80 10.27
C PHE A 151 -1.90 -4.92 9.04
N GLU A 152 -2.67 -3.87 8.71
CA GLU A 152 -3.55 -3.80 7.54
C GLU A 152 -2.76 -4.04 6.24
N THR A 153 -1.59 -3.41 6.13
CA THR A 153 -0.67 -3.61 5.02
C THR A 153 -0.20 -5.06 4.95
N PHE A 154 0.23 -5.63 6.08
CA PHE A 154 0.66 -7.02 6.15
C PHE A 154 -0.45 -7.97 5.69
N CYS A 155 -1.69 -7.80 6.18
CA CYS A 155 -2.83 -8.61 5.77
C CYS A 155 -3.10 -8.51 4.26
N GLY A 156 -3.07 -7.30 3.70
CA GLY A 156 -3.24 -7.10 2.26
C GLY A 156 -2.15 -7.79 1.43
N VAL A 157 -0.89 -7.74 1.87
CA VAL A 157 0.23 -8.45 1.23
C VAL A 157 0.02 -9.96 1.31
N PHE A 158 -0.34 -10.46 2.48
CA PHE A 158 -0.55 -11.88 2.73
C PHE A 158 -1.64 -12.45 1.82
N VAL A 159 -2.81 -11.80 1.76
CA VAL A 159 -3.91 -12.21 0.89
C VAL A 159 -3.50 -12.15 -0.59
N ALA A 160 -2.77 -11.11 -1.02
CA ALA A 160 -2.27 -11.02 -2.39
C ALA A 160 -1.33 -12.17 -2.76
N ILE A 161 -0.42 -12.56 -1.87
CA ILE A 161 0.52 -13.67 -2.11
C ILE A 161 -0.24 -15.00 -2.20
N LEU A 162 -1.17 -15.25 -1.28
CA LEU A 162 -2.01 -16.46 -1.30
C LEU A 162 -2.80 -16.57 -2.60
N VAL A 163 -3.52 -15.51 -2.97
CA VAL A 163 -4.30 -15.49 -4.22
C VAL A 163 -3.40 -15.70 -5.44
N ASN A 164 -2.20 -15.12 -5.46
CA ASN A 164 -1.32 -15.32 -6.60
C ASN A 164 -0.86 -16.78 -6.71
N SER A 165 -0.43 -17.36 -5.60
CA SER A 165 0.07 -18.74 -5.52
C SER A 165 -1.01 -19.77 -5.84
N ASP A 166 -2.16 -19.67 -5.18
CA ASP A 166 -3.20 -20.72 -5.23
C ASP A 166 -3.91 -20.73 -6.57
N VAL A 167 -4.20 -19.57 -7.15
CA VAL A 167 -4.82 -19.50 -8.48
C VAL A 167 -3.88 -20.03 -9.56
N ASP A 168 -2.56 -19.80 -9.46
CA ASP A 168 -1.60 -20.39 -10.41
C ASP A 168 -1.54 -21.91 -10.26
N LYS A 169 -1.43 -22.43 -9.04
CA LYS A 169 -1.43 -23.88 -8.79
C LYS A 169 -2.70 -24.55 -9.31
N ILE A 170 -3.87 -24.00 -9.04
CA ILE A 170 -5.16 -24.54 -9.52
C ILE A 170 -5.18 -24.58 -11.05
N ARG A 171 -4.71 -23.51 -11.70
CA ARG A 171 -4.65 -23.45 -13.17
C ARG A 171 -3.70 -24.50 -13.74
N GLU A 172 -2.53 -24.72 -13.13
CA GLU A 172 -1.59 -25.75 -13.56
C GLU A 172 -2.16 -27.16 -13.41
N LEU A 173 -2.87 -27.43 -12.31
CA LEU A 173 -3.53 -28.71 -12.07
C LEU A 173 -4.63 -28.98 -13.09
N LEU A 174 -5.45 -27.97 -13.43
CA LEU A 174 -6.49 -28.09 -14.45
C LEU A 174 -5.89 -28.35 -15.84
N ARG A 175 -4.75 -27.73 -16.17
CA ARG A 175 -4.08 -27.95 -17.46
C ARG A 175 -3.43 -29.34 -17.56
N LYS A 176 -2.98 -29.94 -16.45
CA LYS A 176 -2.43 -31.31 -16.43
C LYS A 176 -3.49 -32.40 -16.57
N LYS A 177 -4.77 -32.06 -16.33
CA LYS A 177 -5.91 -32.99 -16.40
C LYS A 177 -6.63 -32.99 -17.76
N SER A 178 -6.32 -32.04 -18.63
CA SER A 178 -6.82 -31.91 -20.01
C SER A 178 -5.79 -32.41 -21.00
#